data_AF-A0A1F6URG5-F1
#
_entry.id   AF-A0A1F6URG5-F1
#
_cell.length_a   1.000
_cell.length_b   1.000
_cell.length_c   1.000
_cell.angle_alpha   90.00
_cell.angle_beta   90.00
_cell.angle_gamma   90.00
#
_symmetry.space_group_name_H-M   'P 1'
#
loop_
_entity.id
_entity.type
_entity.pdbx_description
1 polymer ?
#
loop_
_entity_poly.entity_id
_entity_poly.type
_entity_poly.pdbx_seq_one_letter_code
_entity_poly.pdbx_strand_id
1 'polypeptide(L)' 'MSIEKGPTPEQSNEDLKSQDGVVSFMRSSKSEKEWNANCDKVKAANQGYRDFWFQAVIMSGVAAEAQKNWSEQK' A
#
# COMPACT_ATOMS: atom_id res chain seq x y z
N MET A 1 13.08 -15.76 23.61
CA MET A 1 13.36 -16.28 22.25
C MET A 1 12.01 -16.30 21.54
N SER A 2 11.66 -15.50 20.54
CA SER A 2 12.40 -14.62 19.66
C SER A 2 11.50 -13.43 19.33
N ILE A 3 12.06 -12.22 19.44
CA ILE A 3 11.46 -10.98 18.95
C ILE A 3 11.75 -10.92 17.45
N GLU A 4 10.89 -11.51 16.62
CA GLU A 4 10.91 -11.22 15.19
C GLU A 4 10.17 -9.90 14.98
N LYS A 5 10.97 -8.83 15.06
CA LYS A 5 10.57 -7.48 14.71
C LYS A 5 9.93 -7.52 13.32
N GLY A 6 8.64 -7.20 13.25
CA GLY A 6 8.00 -6.84 11.99
C GLY A 6 8.78 -5.71 11.31
N PRO A 7 8.66 -5.57 9.98
CA PRO A 7 9.50 -4.68 9.21
C PRO A 7 9.38 -3.24 9.74
N THR A 8 10.54 -2.67 10.04
CA THR A 8 10.77 -1.30 10.51
C THR A 8 10.21 -0.25 9.52
N PRO A 9 9.74 0.92 10.00
CA PRO A 9 9.09 1.95 9.17
C PRO A 9 10.10 2.87 8.46
N GLU A 10 11.11 2.28 7.81
CA GLU A 10 12.01 3.01 6.91
C GLU A 10 11.70 2.57 5.48
N GLN A 11 10.59 3.08 4.95
CA GLN A 11 10.07 2.72 3.63
C GLN A 11 10.92 3.41 2.55
N SER A 12 11.94 2.70 2.09
CA SER A 12 12.77 3.03 0.95
C SER A 12 11.91 3.18 -0.31
N ASN A 13 12.17 4.20 -1.10
CA ASN A 13 11.43 4.55 -2.33
C ASN A 13 11.41 3.43 -3.41
N GLU A 14 12.16 2.34 -3.20
CA GLU A 14 12.24 1.16 -4.08
C GLU A 14 11.00 0.25 -3.94
N ASP A 15 10.41 0.14 -2.74
CA ASP A 15 9.23 -0.69 -2.51
C ASP A 15 8.00 -0.12 -3.21
N LEU A 16 7.94 1.20 -3.40
CA LEU A 16 6.86 1.86 -4.15
C LEU A 16 6.93 1.58 -5.67
N LYS A 17 7.99 0.93 -6.17
CA LYS A 17 8.16 0.59 -7.59
C LYS A 17 7.96 -0.89 -7.90
N SER A 18 7.98 -1.76 -6.89
CA SER A 18 7.72 -3.19 -7.03
C SER A 18 6.24 -3.50 -6.84
N GLN A 19 5.76 -4.61 -7.43
CA GLN A 19 4.36 -5.00 -7.26
C GLN A 19 4.03 -5.29 -5.80
N ASP A 20 4.85 -6.11 -5.14
CA ASP A 20 4.62 -6.54 -3.76
C ASP A 20 4.75 -5.38 -2.76
N GLY A 21 5.73 -4.49 -2.99
CA GLY A 21 5.91 -3.31 -2.16
C GLY A 21 4.74 -2.34 -2.29
N VAL A 22 4.25 -2.08 -3.51
CA VAL A 22 3.05 -1.27 -3.75
C VAL A 22 1.81 -1.90 -3.10
N VAL A 23 1.59 -3.20 -3.27
CA VAL A 23 0.45 -3.91 -2.66
C VAL A 23 0.48 -3.81 -1.14
N SER A 24 1.63 -4.11 -0.53
CA SER A 24 1.82 -4.02 0.93
C SER A 24 1.59 -2.60 1.43
N PHE A 25 2.12 -1.61 0.70
CA PHE A 25 1.97 -0.19 1.02
C PHE A 25 0.52 0.32 0.92
N MET A 26 -0.20 -0.09 -0.12
CA MET A 26 -1.61 0.28 -0.29
C MET A 26 -2.50 -0.42 0.75
N ARG A 27 -2.20 -1.68 1.07
CA ARG A 27 -2.94 -2.46 2.09
C ARG A 27 -2.82 -1.86 3.49
N SER A 28 -1.73 -1.14 3.80
CA SER A 28 -1.52 -0.56 5.12
C SER A 28 -2.34 0.70 5.40
N SER A 29 -3.00 1.28 4.39
CA SER A 29 -3.80 2.50 4.56
C SER A 29 -4.93 2.29 5.56
N LYS A 30 -5.06 3.20 6.54
CA LYS A 30 -6.05 3.12 7.64
C LYS A 30 -7.24 4.05 7.47
N SER A 31 -7.24 4.88 6.44
CA SER A 31 -8.36 5.74 6.08
C SER A 31 -8.37 6.03 4.59
N GLU A 32 -9.49 6.51 4.08
CA GLU A 32 -9.61 6.99 2.70
C GLU A 32 -8.60 8.10 2.41
N LYS A 33 -8.41 9.03 3.35
CA LYS A 33 -7.43 10.11 3.23
C LYS A 33 -6.01 9.56 3.08
N GLU A 34 -5.66 8.54 3.87
CA GLU A 34 -4.34 7.90 3.78
C GLU A 34 -4.18 7.09 2.49
N TRP A 35 -5.22 6.40 2.04
CA TRP A 35 -5.22 5.70 0.75
C TRP A 35 -4.93 6.65 -0.41
N ASN A 36 -5.63 7.78 -0.46
CA ASN A 36 -5.40 8.79 -1.50
C ASN A 36 -3.98 9.36 -1.43
N ALA A 37 -3.48 9.67 -0.23
CA ALA A 37 -2.10 10.13 -0.06
C ALA A 37 -1.06 9.07 -0.46
N ASN A 38 -1.36 7.78 -0.26
CA ASN A 38 -0.48 6.68 -0.66
C ASN A 38 -0.52 6.45 -2.18
N CYS A 39 -1.68 6.57 -2.83
CA CYS A 39 -1.80 6.62 -4.28
C CYS A 39 -0.89 7.71 -4.88
N ASP A 40 -0.92 8.92 -4.31
CA ASP A 40 -0.08 10.04 -4.78
C ASP A 40 1.41 9.74 -4.64
N LYS A 41 1.84 9.10 -3.54
CA LYS A 41 3.24 8.68 -3.34
C LYS A 41 3.67 7.62 -4.36
N VAL A 42 2.84 6.60 -4.60
CA VAL A 42 3.11 5.57 -5.63
C VAL A 42 3.20 6.22 -7.01
N LYS A 43 2.26 7.12 -7.32
CA LYS A 43 2.24 7.84 -8.60
C LYS A 43 3.49 8.71 -8.79
N ALA A 44 3.90 9.44 -7.75
CA ALA A 44 5.11 10.27 -7.78
C ALA A 44 6.38 9.42 -7.94
N ALA A 45 6.48 8.29 -7.25
CA ALA A 45 7.64 7.39 -7.32
C ALA A 45 7.80 6.74 -8.70
N ASN A 46 6.72 6.58 -9.46
CA ASN A 46 6.69 5.89 -10.75
C ASN A 46 6.43 6.80 -11.95
N GLN A 47 6.30 8.11 -11.75
CA GLN A 47 5.89 9.07 -12.79
C GLN A 47 4.54 8.69 -13.45
N GLY A 48 3.63 8.09 -12.68
CA GLY A 48 2.42 7.43 -13.17
C GLY A 48 2.15 6.15 -12.39
N TYR A 49 1.25 5.31 -12.90
CA TYR A 49 1.06 3.95 -12.38
C TYR A 49 1.69 2.95 -13.34
N ARG A 50 2.36 1.93 -12.79
CA ARG A 50 2.91 0.82 -13.58
C ARG A 50 1.76 -0.08 -14.07
N ASP A 51 2.02 -0.86 -15.11
CA ASP A 51 1.02 -1.72 -15.76
C ASP A 51 0.35 -2.72 -14.80
N PHE A 52 1.10 -3.20 -13.78
CA PHE A 52 0.56 -4.11 -12.78
C PHE A 52 -0.43 -3.46 -11.81
N TRP A 53 -0.47 -2.12 -11.69
CA TRP A 53 -1.20 -1.41 -10.63
C TRP A 53 -2.67 -1.81 -10.58
N PHE A 54 -3.34 -1.76 -11.73
CA PHE A 54 -4.78 -2.02 -11.79
C PHE A 54 -5.10 -3.46 -11.34
N GLN A 55 -4.33 -4.44 -11.81
CA GLN A 55 -4.51 -5.83 -11.43
C GLN A 55 -4.12 -6.10 -9.98
N ALA A 56 -2.99 -5.56 -9.52
CA ALA A 56 -2.42 -5.86 -8.22
C ALA A 56 -3.09 -5.11 -7.06
N VAL A 57 -3.68 -3.93 -7.30
CA VAL A 57 -4.26 -3.08 -6.24
C VAL A 57 -5.78 -2.98 -6.35
N ILE A 58 -6.32 -2.82 -7.57
CA ILE A 58 -7.76 -2.60 -7.77
C ILE A 58 -8.50 -3.94 -7.92
N MET A 59 -8.09 -4.80 -8.85
CA MET A 59 -8.78 -6.08 -9.11
C MET A 59 -8.52 -7.15 -8.06
N SER A 60 -7.37 -7.12 -7.38
CA SER A 60 -6.96 -8.11 -6.38
C SER A 60 -7.78 -8.07 -5.09
N GLY A 61 -8.59 -7.03 -4.89
CA GLY A 61 -9.33 -6.81 -3.65
C GLY A 61 -8.57 -6.05 -2.58
N VAL A 62 -7.31 -5.63 -2.80
CA VAL A 62 -6.54 -4.83 -1.82
C VAL A 62 -7.26 -3.56 -1.42
N ALA A 63 -7.92 -2.87 -2.35
CA ALA A 63 -8.76 -1.70 -2.04
C ALA A 63 -9.93 -2.03 -1.10
N ALA A 64 -10.60 -3.16 -1.32
CA ALA A 64 -11.70 -3.62 -0.48
C ALA A 64 -11.21 -4.04 0.93
N GLU A 65 -10.07 -4.71 1.00
CA GLU A 65 -9.42 -5.08 2.27
C GLU A 65 -9.01 -3.84 3.07
N ALA A 66 -8.36 -2.87 2.42
CA ALA A 66 -7.98 -1.61 3.05
C ALA A 66 -9.22 -0.90 3.60
N GLN A 67 -10.29 -0.77 2.79
CA GLN A 67 -11.54 -0.15 3.21
C GLN A 67 -12.19 -0.85 4.41
N LYS A 68 -12.15 -2.19 4.45
CA LYS A 68 -12.64 -2.96 5.59
C LYS A 68 -11.85 -2.60 6.87
N ASN A 69 -10.53 -2.53 6.78
CA ASN A 69 -9.65 -2.20 7.91
C ASN A 69 -9.81 -0.77 8.44
N TRP A 70 -10.34 0.16 7.63
CA TRP A 70 -10.68 1.52 8.10
C TRP A 70 -11.83 1.51 9.10
N SER A 71 -12.77 0.57 8.92
CA SER A 71 -14.02 0.51 9.67
C SER A 71 -13.84 -0.20 11.03
N GLU A 72 -12.91 -1.15 11.11
CA GLU A 72 -12.62 -1.91 12.34
C GLU A 72 -11.79 -1.14 13.38
N GLN A 73 -11.34 0.08 13.06
CA GLN A 73 -10.60 0.96 13.98
C GLN A 73 -11.45 2.08 14.59
N LYS A 74 -12.79 2.04 14.40
CA LYS A 74 -13.74 2.91 15.11
C LYS A 74 -14.31 2.21 16.34
#